data_AF-A0A970GE38-F1
#
_entry.id   AF-A0A970GE38-F1
#
_cell.length_a   1.000
_cell.length_b   1.000
_cell.length_c   1.000
_cell.angle_alpha   90.00
_cell.angle_beta   90.00
_cell.angle_gamma   90.00
#
_symmetry.space_group_name_H-M   'P 1'
#
loop_
_entity.id
_entity.type
_entity.pdbx_description
1 polymer ?
#
loop_
_entity_poly.entity_id
_entity_poly.type
_entity_poly.pdbx_seq_one_letter_code
_entity_poly.pdbx_strand_id
1 'polypeptide(L)'
;MNFKHSLVIYRKELMEVLRDKRTIFTTFILPIILYPLIIVGFNSIMIRQTKSLEERGATIAVQDSVNNNISRQLIQDLTKIKNYTIIPYSETTSRLYEDKDIQCIVTIRDSLGSDGTQFFKVYIQYDKSKEQSRMVFNKLSEQLSKTEKELQKELLQSFGISPDFLNLIDIRERDTSSAQKKMGMLLGMFLPYIVIMMLFAGASIVAADLVAGEKERRTLETLLVSSVGRLEIVCGKYLTIITLAMLNMIVNLFSISFSLKFMLANQSTEMAGVALPLNAILILLIAMIPLATLFAAILLSISTFSRNIKEARSYEQPLLIIAMLLGMVSFFPAIEINNLMALIPIVNIALLFKG
;
A
#
# COMPACT_ATOMS: atom_id res chain seq x y z
N MET A 1 6.44 23.04 41.67
CA MET A 1 5.64 22.13 40.82
C MET A 1 5.37 20.88 41.64
N ASN A 2 4.15 20.71 42.12
CA ASN A 2 3.71 19.53 42.86
C ASN A 2 3.21 18.47 41.87
N PHE A 3 3.97 17.39 41.69
CA PHE A 3 3.63 16.31 40.77
C PHE A 3 2.25 15.70 41.06
N LYS A 4 1.77 15.77 42.31
CA LYS A 4 0.43 15.31 42.68
C LYS A 4 -0.66 16.10 41.97
N HIS A 5 -0.51 17.43 41.82
CA HIS A 5 -1.52 18.24 41.13
C HIS A 5 -1.56 17.94 39.64
N SER A 6 -0.41 17.81 38.97
CA SER A 6 -0.35 17.42 37.56
C SER A 6 -1.00 16.05 37.33
N LEU A 7 -0.79 15.10 38.25
CA LEU A 7 -1.40 13.77 38.17
C LEU A 7 -2.91 13.80 38.38
N VAL A 8 -3.41 14.68 39.27
CA VAL A 8 -4.85 14.89 39.46
C VAL A 8 -5.49 15.42 38.17
N ILE A 9 -4.87 16.41 37.54
CA ILE A 9 -5.35 16.94 36.24
C ILE A 9 -5.31 15.83 35.19
N TYR A 10 -4.18 15.14 35.03
CA TYR A 10 -4.05 14.02 34.10
C TYR A 10 -5.18 12.99 34.27
N ARG A 11 -5.46 12.56 35.50
CA ARG A 11 -6.55 11.61 35.80
C ARG A 11 -7.92 12.17 35.46
N LYS A 12 -8.18 13.44 35.76
CA LYS A 12 -9.42 14.14 35.42
C LYS A 12 -9.62 14.13 33.90
N GLU A 13 -8.62 14.58 33.14
CA GLU A 13 -8.71 14.66 31.68
C GLU A 13 -8.89 13.27 31.05
N LEU A 14 -8.14 12.27 31.53
CA LEU A 14 -8.23 10.92 31.00
C LEU A 14 -9.60 10.29 31.29
N MET A 15 -10.18 10.52 32.48
CA MET A 15 -11.54 10.09 32.79
C MET A 15 -12.60 10.81 31.95
N GLU A 16 -12.43 12.09 31.65
CA GLU A 16 -13.35 12.84 30.80
C GLU A 16 -13.38 12.28 29.37
N VAL A 17 -12.20 12.05 28.78
CA VAL A 17 -12.11 11.42 27.45
C VAL A 17 -12.69 10.01 27.45
N LEU A 18 -12.41 9.21 28.49
CA LEU A 18 -12.98 7.86 28.62
C LEU A 18 -14.47 7.82 28.96
N ARG A 19 -15.10 8.96 29.29
CA ARG A 19 -16.55 9.04 29.50
C ARG A 19 -17.29 9.49 28.25
N ASP A 20 -16.61 10.18 27.35
CA ASP A 20 -17.17 10.55 26.06
C ASP A 20 -17.25 9.32 25.13
N LYS A 21 -18.41 8.68 25.12
CA LYS A 21 -18.72 7.52 24.28
C LYS A 21 -18.48 7.80 22.79
N ARG A 22 -18.72 9.04 22.34
CA ARG A 22 -18.53 9.40 20.93
C ARG A 22 -17.06 9.45 20.60
N THR A 23 -16.25 10.06 21.47
CA THR A 23 -14.79 10.11 21.30
C THR A 23 -14.19 8.71 21.39
N ILE A 24 -14.59 7.88 22.35
CA ILE A 24 -14.11 6.49 22.43
C ILE A 24 -14.48 5.70 21.17
N PHE A 25 -15.74 5.79 20.75
CA PHE A 25 -16.21 5.06 19.58
C PHE A 25 -15.43 5.47 18.33
N THR A 26 -15.32 6.77 18.06
CA THR A 26 -14.66 7.27 16.84
C THR A 26 -13.14 7.08 16.86
N THR A 27 -12.50 7.20 18.03
CA THR A 27 -11.04 7.18 18.18
C THR A 27 -10.49 5.77 18.30
N PHE A 28 -11.19 4.86 19.00
CA PHE A 28 -10.69 3.50 19.27
C PHE A 28 -11.51 2.41 18.56
N ILE A 29 -12.83 2.41 18.71
CA ILE A 29 -13.68 1.30 18.24
C ILE A 29 -13.82 1.30 16.72
N LEU A 30 -14.06 2.48 16.14
CA LEU A 30 -14.31 2.64 14.72
C LEU A 30 -13.11 2.14 13.89
N PRO A 31 -11.86 2.54 14.14
CA PRO A 31 -10.72 1.99 13.41
C PRO A 31 -10.55 0.46 13.54
N ILE A 32 -10.80 -0.10 14.74
CA ILE A 32 -10.73 -1.56 14.97
C ILE A 32 -11.65 -2.31 14.02
N ILE A 33 -12.84 -1.76 13.74
CA ILE A 33 -13.84 -2.38 12.85
C ILE A 33 -13.58 -1.98 11.39
N LEU A 34 -13.24 -0.71 11.16
CA LEU A 34 -13.15 -0.11 9.84
C LEU A 34 -11.95 -0.62 9.06
N TYR A 35 -10.76 -0.74 9.67
CA TYR A 35 -9.56 -1.21 8.94
C TYR A 35 -9.69 -2.65 8.45
N PRO A 36 -10.13 -3.64 9.25
CA PRO A 36 -10.37 -4.98 8.75
C PRO A 36 -11.45 -4.99 7.69
N LEU A 37 -12.54 -4.26 7.89
CA LEU A 37 -13.63 -4.19 6.92
C LEU A 37 -13.16 -3.64 5.56
N ILE A 38 -12.36 -2.56 5.57
CA ILE A 38 -11.79 -1.99 4.35
C ILE A 38 -10.79 -2.95 3.72
N ILE A 39 -9.81 -3.46 4.47
CA ILE A 39 -8.75 -4.31 3.93
C ILE A 39 -9.32 -5.62 3.37
N VAL A 40 -10.16 -6.31 4.15
CA VAL A 40 -10.78 -7.58 3.74
C VAL A 40 -11.81 -7.35 2.64
N GLY A 41 -12.63 -6.31 2.76
CA GLY A 41 -13.64 -5.97 1.76
C GLY A 41 -13.02 -5.61 0.42
N PHE A 42 -12.01 -4.73 0.42
CA PHE A 42 -11.28 -4.33 -0.79
C PHE A 42 -10.55 -5.51 -1.42
N ASN A 43 -9.87 -6.34 -0.63
CA ASN A 43 -9.21 -7.56 -1.13
C ASN A 43 -10.22 -8.53 -1.78
N SER A 44 -11.38 -8.72 -1.15
CA SER A 44 -12.44 -9.57 -1.69
C SER A 44 -13.01 -9.04 -3.01
N ILE A 45 -13.21 -7.72 -3.12
CA ILE A 45 -13.67 -7.06 -4.35
C ILE A 45 -12.60 -7.21 -5.44
N MET A 46 -11.33 -6.97 -5.13
CA MET A 46 -10.21 -7.15 -6.07
C MET A 46 -10.14 -8.57 -6.62
N ILE A 47 -10.20 -9.59 -5.76
CA ILE A 47 -10.19 -10.99 -6.19
C ILE A 47 -11.38 -11.29 -7.10
N ARG A 48 -12.58 -10.82 -6.74
CA ARG A 48 -13.79 -11.01 -7.57
C ARG A 48 -13.68 -10.27 -8.90
N GLN A 49 -13.12 -9.07 -8.91
CA GLN A 49 -12.94 -8.29 -10.14
C GLN A 49 -11.96 -9.00 -11.08
N THR A 50 -10.80 -9.43 -10.58
CA THR A 50 -9.83 -10.18 -11.38
C THR A 50 -10.47 -11.45 -11.94
N LYS A 51 -11.12 -12.26 -11.09
CA LYS A 51 -11.82 -13.49 -11.53
C LYS A 51 -12.90 -13.21 -12.58
N SER A 52 -13.73 -12.19 -12.37
CA SER A 52 -14.78 -11.83 -13.33
C SER A 52 -14.21 -11.39 -14.68
N LEU A 53 -13.09 -10.67 -14.69
CA LEU A 53 -12.38 -10.32 -15.92
C LEU A 53 -11.79 -11.55 -16.61
N GLU A 54 -11.30 -12.55 -15.86
CA GLU A 54 -10.83 -13.82 -16.45
C GLU A 54 -11.98 -14.67 -17.03
N GLU A 55 -13.13 -14.70 -16.34
CA GLU A 55 -14.29 -15.49 -16.71
C GLU A 55 -15.06 -14.89 -17.89
N ARG A 56 -15.17 -13.55 -17.97
CA ARG A 56 -15.77 -12.85 -19.11
C ARG A 56 -15.05 -13.14 -20.42
N GLY A 57 -13.77 -13.48 -20.35
CA GLY A 57 -13.01 -13.76 -21.54
C GLY A 57 -12.69 -12.51 -22.36
N ALA A 58 -12.24 -12.72 -23.59
CA ALA A 58 -12.08 -11.65 -24.57
C ALA A 58 -12.13 -12.16 -26.01
N THR A 59 -12.62 -11.32 -26.90
CA THR A 59 -12.54 -11.50 -28.34
C THR A 59 -11.25 -10.87 -28.85
N ILE A 60 -10.48 -11.65 -29.60
CA ILE A 60 -9.21 -11.24 -30.21
C ILE A 60 -9.32 -11.45 -31.70
N ALA A 61 -8.99 -10.43 -32.49
CA ALA A 61 -8.83 -10.60 -33.91
C ALA A 61 -7.39 -10.96 -34.27
N VAL A 62 -7.23 -11.90 -35.19
CA VAL A 62 -5.90 -12.31 -35.68
C VAL A 62 -5.79 -12.08 -37.17
N GLN A 63 -4.75 -11.34 -37.56
CA GLN A 63 -4.36 -11.09 -38.93
C GLN A 63 -3.10 -11.89 -39.26
N ASP A 64 -3.24 -12.97 -40.03
CA ASP A 64 -2.11 -13.73 -40.55
C ASP A 64 -1.78 -13.26 -41.98
N SER A 65 -0.64 -12.59 -42.14
CA SER A 65 -0.16 -12.17 -43.48
C SER A 65 0.82 -13.17 -44.10
N VAL A 66 1.17 -14.25 -43.40
CA VAL A 66 2.24 -15.19 -43.78
C VAL A 66 1.69 -16.53 -44.27
N ASN A 67 0.61 -17.03 -43.67
CA ASN A 67 -0.12 -18.23 -44.07
C ASN A 67 0.72 -19.52 -44.15
N ASN A 68 1.73 -19.67 -43.29
CA ASN A 68 2.59 -20.86 -43.26
C ASN A 68 2.26 -21.79 -42.07
N ASN A 69 2.97 -22.92 -41.98
CA ASN A 69 2.71 -23.91 -40.93
C ASN A 69 2.98 -23.36 -39.51
N ILE A 70 3.97 -22.47 -39.37
CA ILE A 70 4.36 -21.86 -38.10
C ILE A 70 3.30 -20.83 -37.65
N SER A 71 2.82 -19.98 -38.56
CA SER A 71 1.75 -19.01 -38.25
C SER A 71 0.46 -19.73 -37.86
N ARG A 72 0.13 -20.86 -38.50
CA ARG A 72 -1.01 -21.71 -38.11
C ARG A 72 -0.84 -22.31 -36.71
N GLN A 73 0.36 -22.78 -36.36
CA GLN A 73 0.65 -23.31 -35.03
C GLN A 73 0.51 -22.23 -33.94
N LEU A 74 1.05 -21.03 -34.19
CA LEU A 74 0.86 -19.86 -33.30
C LEU A 74 -0.62 -19.57 -33.07
N ILE A 75 -1.43 -19.54 -34.14
CA ILE A 75 -2.88 -19.28 -34.03
C ILE A 75 -3.58 -20.41 -33.26
N GLN A 76 -3.24 -21.67 -33.53
CA GLN A 76 -3.80 -22.82 -32.80
C GLN A 76 -3.49 -22.77 -31.30
N ASP A 77 -2.28 -22.41 -30.92
CA ASP A 77 -1.92 -22.29 -29.51
C ASP A 77 -2.62 -21.12 -28.82
N LEU A 78 -2.87 -20.02 -29.54
CA LEU A 78 -3.71 -18.95 -29.04
C LEU A 78 -5.16 -19.42 -28.81
N THR A 79 -5.71 -20.31 -29.63
CA THR A 79 -7.08 -20.85 -29.43
C THR A 79 -7.19 -21.76 -28.20
N LYS A 80 -6.07 -22.26 -27.65
CA LYS A 80 -6.07 -23.07 -26.42
C LYS A 80 -6.32 -22.23 -25.16
N ILE A 81 -6.25 -20.91 -25.25
CA ILE A 81 -6.47 -20.02 -24.10
C ILE A 81 -7.96 -20.03 -23.74
N LYS A 82 -8.30 -20.59 -22.57
CA LYS A 82 -9.68 -20.68 -22.07
C LYS A 82 -10.33 -19.31 -21.95
N ASN A 83 -11.60 -19.22 -22.32
CA ASN A 83 -12.42 -18.00 -22.31
C ASN A 83 -12.01 -16.95 -23.36
N TYR A 84 -11.09 -17.24 -24.29
CA TYR A 84 -10.77 -16.32 -25.38
C TYR A 84 -11.40 -16.80 -26.68
N THR A 85 -12.04 -15.89 -27.40
CA THR A 85 -12.59 -16.15 -28.73
C THR A 85 -11.71 -15.50 -29.76
N ILE A 86 -11.18 -16.29 -30.70
CA ILE A 86 -10.33 -15.80 -31.76
C ILE A 86 -11.15 -15.70 -33.05
N ILE A 87 -11.14 -14.52 -33.65
CA ILE A 87 -11.80 -14.25 -34.93
C ILE A 87 -10.76 -13.85 -35.98
N PRO A 88 -10.98 -14.18 -37.26
CA PRO A 88 -10.11 -13.73 -38.34
C PRO A 88 -10.23 -12.21 -38.54
N TYR A 89 -9.14 -11.57 -38.93
CA TYR A 89 -9.13 -10.16 -39.29
C TYR A 89 -9.96 -9.91 -40.56
N SER A 90 -10.82 -8.90 -40.50
CA SER A 90 -11.72 -8.45 -41.55
C SER A 90 -11.69 -6.91 -41.66
N GLU A 91 -12.24 -6.35 -42.73
CA GLU A 91 -12.39 -4.89 -42.85
C GLU A 91 -13.23 -4.27 -41.72
N THR A 92 -14.11 -5.05 -41.08
CA THR A 92 -14.90 -4.63 -39.91
C THR A 92 -14.13 -4.68 -38.60
N THR A 93 -12.97 -5.34 -38.54
CA THR A 93 -12.20 -5.54 -37.30
C THR A 93 -11.74 -4.23 -36.68
N SER A 94 -11.32 -3.26 -37.49
CA SER A 94 -10.91 -1.94 -36.98
C SER A 94 -12.08 -1.22 -36.30
N ARG A 95 -13.28 -1.31 -36.89
CA ARG A 95 -14.50 -0.73 -36.29
C ARG A 95 -14.88 -1.47 -35.01
N LEU A 96 -14.88 -2.80 -35.02
CA LEU A 96 -15.17 -3.62 -33.83
C LEU A 96 -14.17 -3.38 -32.68
N TYR A 97 -12.92 -3.03 -33.00
CA TYR A 97 -11.93 -2.63 -31.99
C TYR A 97 -12.21 -1.22 -31.43
N GLU A 98 -12.60 -0.27 -32.29
CA GLU A 98 -13.03 1.08 -31.86
C GLU A 98 -14.31 1.03 -31.01
N ASP A 99 -15.28 0.21 -31.43
CA ASP A 99 -16.55 -0.06 -30.74
C ASP A 99 -16.37 -0.91 -29.46
N LYS A 100 -15.15 -1.45 -29.25
CA LYS A 100 -14.71 -2.23 -28.08
C LYS A 100 -15.29 -3.64 -27.98
N ASP A 101 -15.89 -4.13 -29.04
CA ASP A 101 -16.32 -5.53 -29.18
C ASP A 101 -15.11 -6.49 -29.22
N ILE A 102 -13.97 -6.01 -29.72
CA ILE A 102 -12.69 -6.71 -29.74
C ILE A 102 -11.72 -6.01 -28.77
N GLN A 103 -11.02 -6.79 -27.94
CA GLN A 103 -10.14 -6.23 -26.92
C GLN A 103 -8.68 -6.13 -27.37
N CYS A 104 -8.25 -6.96 -28.32
CA CYS A 104 -6.91 -6.96 -28.91
C CYS A 104 -6.91 -7.38 -30.38
N ILE A 105 -5.98 -6.86 -31.16
CA ILE A 105 -5.67 -7.33 -32.52
C ILE A 105 -4.24 -7.87 -32.54
N VAL A 106 -4.06 -9.10 -33.02
CA VAL A 106 -2.75 -9.73 -33.19
C VAL A 106 -2.43 -9.78 -34.69
N THR A 107 -1.35 -9.14 -35.11
CA THR A 107 -0.89 -9.15 -36.51
C THR A 107 0.41 -9.92 -36.60
N ILE A 108 0.42 -10.98 -37.40
CA ILE A 108 1.60 -11.82 -37.67
C ILE A 108 2.12 -11.45 -39.05
N ARG A 109 3.39 -11.03 -39.12
CA ARG A 109 4.11 -10.72 -40.36
C ARG A 109 5.40 -11.51 -40.42
N ASP A 110 5.84 -11.85 -41.62
CA ASP A 110 7.15 -12.41 -41.86
C ASP A 110 8.18 -11.30 -42.03
N SER A 111 9.42 -11.64 -41.69
CA SER A 111 10.59 -10.80 -41.90
C SER A 111 11.73 -11.73 -42.26
N LEU A 112 12.34 -11.50 -43.42
CA LEU A 112 13.59 -12.15 -43.81
C LEU A 112 14.77 -11.40 -43.18
N GLY A 113 15.64 -12.14 -42.51
CA GLY A 113 16.97 -11.66 -42.11
C GLY A 113 17.87 -11.50 -43.32
N SER A 114 18.96 -10.75 -43.16
CA SER A 114 20.00 -10.56 -44.18
C SER A 114 20.57 -11.88 -44.72
N ASP A 115 20.50 -12.93 -43.91
CA ASP A 115 21.14 -14.23 -44.15
C ASP A 115 20.15 -15.25 -44.74
N GLY A 116 18.93 -14.81 -45.09
CA GLY A 116 17.87 -15.66 -45.62
C GLY A 116 17.02 -16.36 -44.56
N THR A 117 17.30 -16.14 -43.28
CA THR A 117 16.53 -16.72 -42.16
C THR A 117 15.16 -16.06 -42.03
N GLN A 118 14.10 -16.85 -41.99
CA GLN A 118 12.73 -16.36 -41.80
C GLN A 118 12.40 -16.21 -40.31
N PHE A 119 12.06 -15.00 -39.88
CA PHE A 119 11.55 -14.72 -38.52
C PHE A 119 10.17 -14.08 -38.59
N PHE A 120 9.39 -14.20 -37.52
CA PHE A 120 8.03 -13.66 -37.46
C PHE A 120 8.00 -12.46 -36.52
N LYS A 121 7.38 -11.37 -36.98
CA LYS A 121 7.07 -10.19 -36.17
C LYS A 121 5.61 -10.26 -35.78
N VAL A 122 5.35 -10.40 -34.48
CA VAL A 122 4.00 -10.41 -33.92
C VAL A 122 3.73 -9.06 -33.25
N TYR A 123 2.72 -8.35 -33.73
CA TYR A 123 2.25 -7.09 -33.15
C TYR A 123 0.95 -7.34 -32.40
N ILE A 124 0.88 -6.91 -31.14
CA ILE A 124 -0.36 -6.97 -30.36
C ILE A 124 -0.83 -5.54 -30.09
N GLN A 125 -1.90 -5.14 -30.77
CA GLN A 125 -2.56 -3.86 -30.56
C GLN A 125 -3.58 -4.00 -29.43
N TYR A 126 -3.42 -3.19 -28.38
CA TYR A 126 -4.31 -3.18 -27.23
C TYR A 126 -4.37 -1.80 -26.58
N ASP A 127 -5.48 -1.52 -25.88
CA ASP A 127 -5.68 -0.28 -25.13
C ASP A 127 -5.09 -0.42 -23.72
N LYS A 128 -3.90 0.15 -23.51
CA LYS A 128 -3.23 0.11 -22.20
C LYS A 128 -4.01 0.82 -21.10
N SER A 129 -4.99 1.67 -21.39
CA SER A 129 -5.80 2.35 -20.37
C SER A 129 -6.83 1.43 -19.70
N LYS A 130 -7.16 0.30 -20.34
CA LYS A 130 -8.16 -0.67 -19.85
C LYS A 130 -7.50 -1.88 -19.20
N GLU A 131 -7.95 -2.21 -17.99
CA GLU A 131 -7.45 -3.38 -17.24
C GLU A 131 -7.67 -4.70 -18.00
N GLN A 132 -8.85 -4.90 -18.59
CA GLN A 132 -9.14 -6.12 -19.34
C GLN A 132 -8.16 -6.30 -20.52
N SER A 133 -7.93 -5.26 -21.32
CA SER A 133 -6.98 -5.30 -22.45
C SER A 133 -5.54 -5.52 -22.00
N ARG A 134 -5.09 -4.90 -20.89
CA ARG A 134 -3.77 -5.18 -20.29
C ARG A 134 -3.63 -6.65 -19.90
N MET A 135 -4.67 -7.21 -19.29
CA MET A 135 -4.70 -8.61 -18.88
C MET A 135 -4.66 -9.56 -20.08
N VAL A 136 -5.43 -9.27 -21.15
CA VAL A 136 -5.39 -10.03 -22.41
C VAL A 136 -3.98 -10.00 -23.01
N PHE A 137 -3.37 -8.82 -23.12
CA PHE A 137 -2.01 -8.67 -23.65
C PHE A 137 -0.99 -9.54 -22.90
N ASN A 138 -1.04 -9.53 -21.56
CA ASN A 138 -0.12 -10.33 -20.74
C ASN A 138 -0.30 -11.83 -21.01
N LYS A 139 -1.55 -12.32 -21.08
CA LYS A 139 -1.84 -13.73 -21.39
C LYS A 139 -1.42 -14.12 -22.80
N LEU A 140 -1.65 -13.26 -23.80
CA LEU A 140 -1.21 -13.50 -25.17
C LEU A 140 0.30 -13.54 -25.28
N SER A 141 1.00 -12.61 -24.63
CA SER A 141 2.46 -12.55 -24.63
C SER A 141 3.07 -13.79 -23.95
N GLU A 142 2.49 -14.24 -22.83
CA GLU A 142 2.92 -15.45 -22.14
C GLU A 142 2.73 -16.70 -23.01
N GLN A 143 1.57 -16.84 -23.69
CA GLN A 143 1.29 -17.97 -24.56
C GLN A 143 2.19 -17.97 -25.81
N LEU A 144 2.38 -16.82 -26.46
CA LEU A 144 3.27 -16.69 -27.62
C LEU A 144 4.72 -17.03 -27.27
N SER A 145 5.21 -16.61 -26.09
CA SER A 145 6.56 -16.95 -25.63
C SER A 145 6.72 -18.45 -25.34
N LYS A 146 5.66 -19.12 -24.87
CA LYS A 146 5.66 -20.59 -24.71
C LYS A 146 5.74 -21.29 -26.07
N THR A 147 4.90 -20.90 -27.02
CA THR A 147 4.91 -21.47 -28.39
C THR A 147 6.24 -21.20 -29.11
N GLU A 148 6.82 -20.00 -28.95
CA GLU A 148 8.14 -19.68 -29.51
C GLU A 148 9.21 -20.66 -29.02
N LYS A 149 9.26 -20.96 -27.71
CA LYS A 149 10.21 -21.91 -27.15
C LYS A 149 10.01 -23.34 -27.67
N GLU A 150 8.75 -23.75 -27.86
CA GLU A 150 8.42 -25.06 -28.45
C GLU A 150 8.88 -25.15 -29.91
N LEU A 151 8.58 -24.14 -30.73
CA LEU A 151 9.01 -24.05 -32.12
C LEU A 151 10.54 -24.05 -32.27
N GLN A 152 11.23 -23.27 -31.43
CA GLN A 152 12.69 -23.25 -31.42
C GLN A 152 13.27 -24.64 -31.13
N LYS A 153 12.70 -25.36 -30.17
CA LYS A 153 13.12 -26.72 -29.82
C LYS A 153 12.92 -27.70 -30.99
N GLU A 154 11.77 -27.65 -31.66
CA GLU A 154 11.46 -28.49 -32.82
C GLU A 154 12.41 -28.22 -34.00
N LEU A 155 12.66 -26.93 -34.31
CA LEU A 155 13.56 -26.54 -35.40
C LEU A 155 15.00 -27.00 -35.13
N LEU A 156 15.53 -26.80 -33.92
CA LEU A 156 16.89 -27.26 -33.58
C LEU A 156 17.03 -28.78 -33.72
N GLN A 157 16.04 -29.53 -33.24
CA GLN A 157 16.02 -30.99 -33.38
C GLN A 157 16.01 -31.42 -34.84
N SER A 158 15.28 -30.72 -35.71
CA SER A 158 15.26 -31.01 -37.16
C SER A 158 16.62 -30.82 -37.83
N PHE A 159 17.45 -29.91 -37.34
CA PHE A 159 18.82 -29.70 -37.78
C PHE A 159 19.86 -30.58 -37.06
N GLY A 160 19.42 -31.49 -36.18
CA GLY A 160 20.31 -32.34 -35.37
C GLY A 160 21.07 -31.57 -34.29
N ILE A 161 20.67 -30.34 -33.99
CA ILE A 161 21.27 -29.49 -32.96
C ILE A 161 20.54 -29.77 -31.64
N SER A 162 21.29 -29.99 -30.56
CA SER A 162 20.67 -30.13 -29.24
C SER A 162 19.93 -28.84 -28.88
N PRO A 163 18.69 -28.89 -28.36
CA PRO A 163 17.97 -27.74 -27.82
C PRO A 163 18.76 -26.93 -26.79
N ASP A 164 19.74 -27.57 -26.13
CA ASP A 164 20.62 -26.93 -25.15
C ASP A 164 21.56 -25.90 -25.77
N PHE A 165 21.72 -25.90 -27.11
CA PHE A 165 22.55 -24.92 -27.83
C PHE A 165 22.04 -23.48 -27.66
N LEU A 166 20.74 -23.25 -27.50
CA LEU A 166 20.21 -21.91 -27.23
C LEU A 166 20.28 -21.54 -25.74
N ASN A 167 20.42 -22.52 -24.85
CA ASN A 167 20.50 -22.34 -23.40
C ASN A 167 21.95 -22.47 -22.90
N LEU A 168 22.92 -21.90 -23.64
CA LEU A 168 24.34 -21.93 -23.28
C LEU A 168 24.64 -21.28 -21.92
N ILE A 169 23.80 -20.32 -21.51
CA ILE A 169 23.88 -19.65 -20.23
C ILE A 169 22.58 -19.93 -19.47
N ASP A 170 22.63 -20.89 -18.56
CA ASP A 170 21.54 -21.19 -17.62
C ASP A 170 21.65 -20.25 -16.40
N ILE A 171 21.05 -19.07 -16.51
CA ILE A 171 20.97 -18.12 -15.39
C ILE A 171 19.94 -18.64 -14.39
N ARG A 172 20.42 -19.38 -13.38
CA ARG A 172 19.59 -19.82 -12.26
C ARG A 172 19.53 -18.74 -11.20
N GLU A 173 18.40 -18.05 -11.13
CA GLU A 173 18.12 -17.14 -10.03
C GLU A 173 18.05 -17.93 -8.71
N ARG A 174 18.96 -17.61 -7.79
CA ARG A 174 18.91 -18.14 -6.42
C ARG A 174 18.45 -17.06 -5.48
N ASP A 175 17.14 -16.94 -5.34
CA ASP A 175 16.55 -16.03 -4.36
C ASP A 175 16.95 -16.45 -2.94
N THR A 176 17.70 -15.58 -2.25
CA THR A 176 18.12 -15.78 -0.85
C THR A 176 17.18 -15.07 0.13
N SER A 177 16.17 -14.37 -0.38
CA SER A 177 15.18 -13.67 0.42
C SER A 177 14.07 -14.63 0.82
N SER A 178 13.87 -14.77 2.14
CA SER A 178 12.70 -15.46 2.66
C SER A 178 11.44 -14.63 2.39
N ALA A 179 10.26 -15.27 2.35
CA ALA A 179 8.98 -14.56 2.31
C ALA A 179 8.88 -13.50 3.43
N GLN A 180 9.48 -13.79 4.59
CA GLN A 180 9.59 -12.86 5.71
C GLN A 180 10.44 -11.61 5.38
N LYS A 181 11.57 -11.76 4.68
CA LYS A 181 12.40 -10.61 4.25
C LYS A 181 11.67 -9.74 3.22
N LYS A 182 11.01 -10.36 2.23
CA LYS A 182 10.20 -9.62 1.25
C LYS A 182 9.06 -8.86 1.91
N MET A 183 8.36 -9.50 2.86
CA MET A 183 7.32 -8.83 3.64
C MET A 183 7.90 -7.73 4.54
N GLY A 184 9.05 -7.98 5.19
CA GLY A 184 9.75 -6.99 6.00
C GLY A 184 10.09 -5.74 5.20
N MET A 185 10.53 -5.89 3.96
CA MET A 185 10.77 -4.76 3.05
C MET A 185 9.50 -3.96 2.77
N LEU A 186 8.40 -4.62 2.39
CA LEU A 186 7.12 -3.94 2.15
C LEU A 186 6.61 -3.21 3.40
N LEU A 187 6.66 -3.88 4.55
CA LEU A 187 6.23 -3.28 5.81
C LEU A 187 7.14 -2.13 6.24
N GLY A 188 8.46 -2.25 6.05
CA GLY A 188 9.42 -1.19 6.35
C GLY A 188 9.19 0.07 5.52
N MET A 189 8.61 -0.06 4.32
CA MET A 189 8.22 1.08 3.49
C MET A 189 6.93 1.75 3.97
N PHE A 190 5.88 0.99 4.34
CA PHE A 190 4.55 1.55 4.61
C PHE A 190 4.23 1.77 6.09
N LEU A 191 4.68 0.87 6.95
CA LEU A 191 4.32 0.87 8.36
C LEU A 191 4.76 2.14 9.10
N PRO A 192 5.97 2.69 8.87
CA PRO A 192 6.40 3.90 9.59
C PRO A 192 5.53 5.10 9.23
N TYR A 193 5.25 5.30 7.94
CA TYR A 193 4.35 6.34 7.48
C TYR A 193 2.97 6.22 8.14
N ILE A 194 2.36 5.03 8.08
CA ILE A 194 1.03 4.78 8.68
C ILE A 194 1.04 5.09 10.19
N VAL A 195 2.06 4.63 10.91
CA VAL A 195 2.18 4.80 12.36
C VAL A 195 2.35 6.27 12.75
N ILE A 196 3.18 7.02 12.03
CA ILE A 196 3.38 8.46 12.27
C ILE A 196 2.04 9.20 12.09
N MET A 197 1.29 8.84 11.04
CA MET A 197 -0.01 9.42 10.76
C MET A 197 -1.06 9.08 11.82
N MET A 198 -1.08 7.84 12.29
CA MET A 198 -1.96 7.40 13.38
C MET A 198 -1.67 8.15 14.68
N LEU A 199 -0.38 8.26 15.03
CA LEU A 199 0.06 8.95 16.23
C LEU A 199 -0.35 10.42 16.18
N PHE A 200 -0.12 11.09 15.04
CA PHE A 200 -0.54 12.47 14.84
C PHE A 200 -2.07 12.63 14.92
N ALA A 201 -2.83 11.78 14.22
CA ALA A 201 -4.28 11.85 14.21
C ALA A 201 -4.88 11.65 15.60
N GLY A 202 -4.38 10.68 16.36
CA GLY A 202 -4.78 10.45 17.75
C GLY A 202 -4.45 11.64 18.66
N ALA A 203 -3.24 12.18 18.55
CA ALA A 203 -2.81 13.34 19.34
C ALA A 203 -3.62 14.60 19.00
N SER A 204 -3.87 14.87 17.72
CA SER A 204 -4.63 16.03 17.22
C SER A 204 -6.06 16.06 17.75
N ILE A 205 -6.75 14.90 17.77
CA ILE A 205 -8.13 14.85 18.28
C ILE A 205 -8.20 15.27 19.75
N VAL A 206 -7.28 14.74 20.55
CA VAL A 206 -7.23 14.98 21.98
C VAL A 206 -6.74 16.41 22.28
N ALA A 207 -5.69 16.87 21.61
CA ALA A 207 -5.11 18.18 21.85
C ALA A 207 -6.08 19.33 21.57
N ALA A 208 -6.85 19.24 20.48
CA ALA A 208 -7.85 20.25 20.12
C ALA A 208 -8.97 20.34 21.18
N ASP A 209 -9.46 19.22 21.71
CA ASP A 209 -10.55 19.23 22.70
C ASP A 209 -10.06 19.68 24.09
N LEU A 210 -8.88 19.22 24.53
CA LEU A 210 -8.38 19.48 25.88
C LEU A 210 -8.08 20.95 26.19
N VAL A 211 -7.77 21.79 25.19
CA VAL A 211 -7.46 23.21 25.42
C VAL A 211 -8.41 24.12 24.67
N ALA A 212 -8.44 24.04 23.33
CA ALA A 212 -9.34 24.88 22.55
C ALA A 212 -10.82 24.57 22.83
N GLY A 213 -11.16 23.31 23.10
CA GLY A 213 -12.51 22.90 23.53
C GLY A 213 -12.90 23.42 24.91
N GLU A 214 -12.01 23.33 25.90
CA GLU A 214 -12.25 23.94 27.22
C GLU A 214 -12.36 25.46 27.15
N LYS A 215 -11.58 26.11 26.29
CA LYS A 215 -11.63 27.56 26.05
C LYS A 215 -12.94 27.98 25.38
N GLU A 216 -13.41 27.19 24.41
CA GLU A 216 -14.73 27.40 23.77
C GLU A 216 -15.87 27.28 24.78
N ARG A 217 -15.77 26.34 25.73
CA ARG A 217 -16.75 26.11 26.80
C ARG A 217 -16.59 27.05 28.01
N ARG A 218 -15.58 27.93 27.99
CA ARG A 218 -15.21 28.84 29.11
C ARG A 218 -14.90 28.13 30.43
N THR A 219 -14.42 26.89 30.36
CA THR A 219 -14.04 26.09 31.54
C THR A 219 -12.55 26.23 31.86
N LEU A 220 -11.75 26.68 30.90
CA LEU A 220 -10.31 26.93 31.07
C LEU A 220 -10.06 28.05 32.10
N GLU A 221 -10.85 29.11 32.08
CA GLU A 221 -10.75 30.23 33.02
C GLU A 221 -11.01 29.77 34.45
N THR A 222 -11.99 28.90 34.66
CA THR A 222 -12.26 28.31 35.98
C THR A 222 -11.09 27.46 36.47
N LEU A 223 -10.46 26.67 35.58
CA LEU A 223 -9.29 25.86 35.93
C LEU A 223 -8.09 26.74 36.31
N LEU A 224 -7.91 27.89 35.66
CA LEU A 224 -6.84 28.84 35.93
C LEU A 224 -7.01 29.63 37.25
N VAL A 225 -8.22 29.71 37.79
CA VAL A 225 -8.52 30.34 39.09
C VAL A 225 -8.42 29.34 40.25
N SER A 226 -8.38 28.03 39.95
CA SER A 226 -8.17 26.99 40.97
C SER A 226 -6.79 27.09 41.62
N SER A 227 -6.61 26.44 42.78
CA SER A 227 -5.34 26.42 43.52
C SER A 227 -4.20 25.64 42.83
N VAL A 228 -4.35 25.28 41.55
CA VAL A 228 -3.37 24.51 40.77
C VAL A 228 -2.51 25.43 39.91
N GLY A 229 -1.20 25.21 39.87
CA GLY A 229 -0.28 26.04 39.10
C GLY A 229 -0.44 25.86 37.58
N ARG A 230 -0.12 26.90 36.79
CA ARG A 230 -0.19 26.85 35.31
C ARG A 230 0.66 25.75 34.70
N LEU A 231 1.88 25.54 35.20
CA LEU A 231 2.77 24.46 34.76
C LEU A 231 2.20 23.07 35.08
N GLU A 232 1.46 22.94 36.18
CA GLU A 232 0.85 21.67 36.60
C GLU A 232 -0.31 21.32 35.66
N ILE A 233 -1.09 22.31 35.23
CA ILE A 233 -2.13 22.16 34.20
C ILE A 233 -1.53 21.72 32.87
N VAL A 234 -0.49 22.42 32.40
CA VAL A 234 0.19 22.12 31.12
C VAL A 234 0.77 20.71 31.15
N CYS A 235 1.49 20.34 32.21
CA CYS A 235 2.05 18.99 32.36
C CYS A 235 0.98 17.90 32.39
N GLY A 236 -0.14 18.13 33.10
CA GLY A 236 -1.25 17.19 33.15
C GLY A 236 -1.85 16.94 31.76
N LYS A 237 -2.18 18.01 31.02
CA LYS A 237 -2.73 17.90 29.65
C LYS A 237 -1.75 17.29 28.66
N TYR A 238 -0.48 17.66 28.75
CA TYR A 238 0.58 17.10 27.92
C TYR A 238 0.72 15.58 28.08
N LEU A 239 0.72 15.07 29.32
CA LEU A 239 0.73 13.63 29.59
C LEU A 239 -0.54 12.95 29.07
N THR A 240 -1.70 13.60 29.18
CA THR A 240 -2.96 13.06 28.63
C THR A 240 -2.89 12.90 27.11
N ILE A 241 -2.34 13.88 26.39
CA ILE A 241 -2.18 13.78 24.93
C ILE A 241 -1.25 12.62 24.55
N ILE A 242 -0.08 12.51 25.21
CA ILE A 242 0.89 11.44 24.90
C ILE A 242 0.25 10.07 25.13
N THR A 243 -0.37 9.87 26.29
CA THR A 243 -0.93 8.56 26.65
C THR A 243 -2.08 8.15 25.74
N LEU A 244 -3.00 9.06 25.41
CA LEU A 244 -4.12 8.77 24.52
C LEU A 244 -3.67 8.58 23.07
N ALA A 245 -2.67 9.34 22.60
CA ALA A 245 -2.09 9.16 21.28
C ALA A 245 -1.40 7.79 21.15
N MET A 246 -0.62 7.39 22.14
CA MET A 246 0.02 6.08 22.19
C MET A 246 -1.00 4.94 22.27
N LEU A 247 -2.05 5.09 23.09
CA LEU A 247 -3.13 4.10 23.18
C LEU A 247 -3.84 3.96 21.83
N ASN A 248 -4.16 5.09 21.18
CA ASN A 248 -4.80 5.12 19.87
C ASN A 248 -3.94 4.38 18.83
N MET A 249 -2.65 4.69 18.81
CA MET A 249 -1.70 4.05 17.92
C MET A 249 -1.60 2.54 18.17
N ILE A 250 -1.53 2.08 19.43
CA ILE A 250 -1.49 0.64 19.78
C ILE A 250 -2.74 -0.07 19.27
N VAL A 251 -3.92 0.49 19.52
CA VAL A 251 -5.20 -0.06 19.08
C VAL A 251 -5.25 -0.16 17.56
N ASN A 252 -4.85 0.90 16.87
CA ASN A 252 -4.83 0.96 15.42
C ASN A 252 -3.82 -0.01 14.78
N LEU A 253 -2.62 -0.10 15.35
CA LEU A 253 -1.58 -1.01 14.90
C LEU A 253 -2.00 -2.47 15.10
N PHE A 254 -2.66 -2.79 16.22
CA PHE A 254 -3.23 -4.11 16.46
C PHE A 254 -4.29 -4.47 15.41
N SER A 255 -5.19 -3.54 15.10
CA SER A 255 -6.21 -3.72 14.08
C SER A 255 -5.61 -4.00 12.68
N ILE A 256 -4.61 -3.22 12.27
CA ILE A 256 -3.91 -3.46 10.99
C ILE A 256 -3.19 -4.80 11.01
N SER A 257 -2.49 -5.12 12.09
CA SER A 257 -1.75 -6.38 12.23
C SER A 257 -2.68 -7.59 12.09
N PHE A 258 -3.84 -7.54 12.73
CA PHE A 258 -4.88 -8.56 12.61
C PHE A 258 -5.44 -8.64 11.18
N SER A 259 -5.72 -7.49 10.56
CA SER A 259 -6.24 -7.40 9.19
C SER A 259 -5.29 -7.97 8.16
N LEU A 260 -4.00 -7.64 8.26
CA LEU A 260 -2.95 -8.16 7.38
C LEU A 260 -2.80 -9.67 7.55
N LYS A 261 -2.77 -10.17 8.79
CA LYS A 261 -2.72 -11.61 9.06
C LYS A 261 -3.91 -12.34 8.44
N PHE A 262 -5.12 -11.80 8.58
CA PHE A 262 -6.32 -12.37 7.97
C PHE A 262 -6.25 -12.36 6.43
N MET A 263 -5.77 -11.27 5.83
CA MET A 263 -5.58 -11.16 4.37
C MET A 263 -4.59 -12.20 3.85
N LEU A 264 -3.42 -12.33 4.50
CA LEU A 264 -2.36 -13.25 4.10
C LEU A 264 -2.75 -14.72 4.29
N ALA A 265 -3.51 -15.04 5.35
CA ALA A 265 -4.05 -16.38 5.55
C ALA A 265 -4.97 -16.83 4.40
N ASN A 266 -5.62 -15.88 3.72
CA ASN A 266 -6.50 -16.15 2.58
C ASN A 266 -5.78 -16.11 1.23
N GLN A 267 -4.51 -15.68 1.17
CA GLN A 267 -3.70 -15.58 -0.06
C GLN A 267 -2.55 -16.59 -0.07
N SER A 268 -2.80 -17.78 -0.64
CA SER A 268 -1.79 -18.82 -0.97
C SER A 268 -0.93 -19.36 0.20
N THR A 269 -0.56 -20.63 0.11
CA THR A 269 0.13 -21.37 1.19
C THR A 269 1.53 -20.83 1.52
N GLU A 270 2.18 -20.12 0.60
CA GLU A 270 3.54 -19.59 0.76
C GLU A 270 3.61 -18.37 1.69
N MET A 271 2.53 -17.58 1.80
CA MET A 271 2.48 -16.39 2.65
C MET A 271 1.73 -16.61 3.98
N ALA A 272 1.08 -17.77 4.14
CA ALA A 272 0.23 -18.10 5.30
C ALA A 272 1.00 -18.18 6.65
N GLY A 273 2.33 -18.25 6.63
CA GLY A 273 3.20 -18.26 7.81
C GLY A 273 3.85 -16.92 8.17
N VAL A 274 3.64 -15.87 7.35
CA VAL A 274 4.30 -14.58 7.53
C VAL A 274 3.57 -13.80 8.63
N ALA A 275 4.22 -13.65 9.78
CA ALA A 275 3.73 -12.86 10.90
C ALA A 275 4.57 -11.62 11.11
N LEU A 276 3.95 -10.56 11.61
CA LEU A 276 4.68 -9.40 12.13
C LEU A 276 5.48 -9.85 13.38
N PRO A 277 6.82 -9.72 13.38
CA PRO A 277 7.60 -10.10 14.55
C PRO A 277 7.25 -9.17 15.72
N LEU A 278 6.76 -9.75 16.82
CA LEU A 278 6.37 -9.02 18.04
C LEU A 278 7.49 -8.08 18.54
N ASN A 279 8.74 -8.49 18.41
CA ASN A 279 9.90 -7.69 18.78
C ASN A 279 9.97 -6.38 17.98
N ALA A 280 9.68 -6.42 16.68
CA ALA A 280 9.69 -5.22 15.84
C ALA A 280 8.57 -4.25 16.24
N ILE A 281 7.38 -4.78 16.58
CA ILE A 281 6.27 -3.96 17.09
C ILE A 281 6.65 -3.26 18.39
N LEU A 282 7.32 -3.95 19.31
CA LEU A 282 7.77 -3.36 20.58
C LEU A 282 8.81 -2.26 20.38
N ILE A 283 9.82 -2.51 19.54
CA ILE A 283 10.83 -1.50 19.17
C ILE A 283 10.14 -0.29 18.54
N LEU A 284 9.14 -0.55 17.68
CA LEU A 284 8.35 0.49 17.03
C LEU A 284 7.58 1.35 18.03
N LEU A 285 6.91 0.74 19.00
CA LEU A 285 6.19 1.47 20.04
C LEU A 285 7.12 2.34 20.88
N ILE A 286 8.30 1.84 21.23
CA ILE A 286 9.30 2.60 22.00
C ILE A 286 9.81 3.78 21.17
N ALA A 287 10.12 3.56 19.89
CA ALA A 287 10.60 4.60 18.98
C ALA A 287 9.58 5.72 18.75
N MET A 288 8.28 5.46 18.93
CA MET A 288 7.24 6.49 18.82
C MET A 288 7.11 7.38 20.05
N ILE A 289 7.63 6.99 21.21
CA ILE A 289 7.49 7.79 22.44
C ILE A 289 8.10 9.20 22.26
N PRO A 290 9.34 9.36 21.74
CA PRO A 290 9.91 10.69 21.47
C PRO A 290 9.15 11.51 20.41
N LEU A 291 8.44 10.85 19.50
CA LEU A 291 7.60 11.53 18.52
C LEU A 291 6.27 11.96 19.11
N ALA A 292 5.70 11.13 19.98
CA ALA A 292 4.46 11.41 20.69
C ALA A 292 4.64 12.64 21.58
N THR A 293 5.78 12.75 22.26
CA THR A 293 6.15 13.92 23.06
C THR A 293 6.29 15.17 22.18
N LEU A 294 6.98 15.07 21.04
CA LEU A 294 7.11 16.19 20.10
C LEU A 294 5.75 16.67 19.57
N PHE A 295 4.92 15.76 19.06
CA PHE A 295 3.59 16.11 18.57
C PHE A 295 2.70 16.67 19.68
N ALA A 296 2.71 16.07 20.88
CA ALA A 296 1.95 16.59 22.00
C ALA A 296 2.34 18.03 22.35
N ALA A 297 3.64 18.37 22.31
CA ALA A 297 4.12 19.72 22.62
C ALA A 297 3.67 20.75 21.58
N ILE A 298 3.81 20.43 20.29
CA ILE A 298 3.44 21.32 19.19
C ILE A 298 1.91 21.50 19.16
N LEU A 299 1.16 20.40 19.22
CA LEU A 299 -0.31 20.43 19.15
C LEU A 299 -0.93 21.13 20.37
N LEU A 300 -0.41 20.89 21.58
CA LEU A 300 -0.85 21.61 22.78
C LEU A 300 -0.60 23.12 22.65
N SER A 301 0.54 23.50 22.06
CA SER A 301 0.86 24.92 21.81
C SER A 301 -0.14 25.53 20.83
N ILE A 302 -0.39 24.89 19.69
CA ILE A 302 -1.38 25.34 18.68
C ILE A 302 -2.79 25.46 19.30
N SER A 303 -3.21 24.46 20.06
CA SER A 303 -4.52 24.43 20.71
C SER A 303 -4.65 25.56 21.75
N THR A 304 -3.57 25.92 22.44
CA THR A 304 -3.56 27.04 23.40
C THR A 304 -3.76 28.40 22.73
N PHE A 305 -3.17 28.62 21.55
CA PHE A 305 -3.35 29.85 20.76
C PHE A 305 -4.75 29.97 20.16
N SER A 306 -5.38 28.85 19.83
CA SER A 306 -6.68 28.80 19.15
C SER A 306 -7.82 29.28 20.05
N ARG A 307 -8.89 29.85 19.49
CA ARG A 307 -10.07 30.31 20.26
C ARG A 307 -11.15 29.24 20.41
N ASN A 308 -11.24 28.33 19.44
CA ASN A 308 -12.24 27.27 19.39
C ASN A 308 -11.65 26.01 18.73
N ILE A 309 -12.37 24.89 18.79
CA ILE A 309 -11.91 23.61 18.26
C ILE A 309 -11.68 23.68 16.74
N LYS A 310 -12.51 24.44 16.00
CA LYS A 310 -12.39 24.55 14.53
C LYS A 310 -11.09 25.25 14.11
N GLU A 311 -10.71 26.32 14.80
CA GLU A 311 -9.43 27.02 14.58
C GLU A 311 -8.25 26.12 14.88
N ALA A 312 -8.27 25.40 16.02
CA ALA A 312 -7.20 24.46 16.37
C ALA A 312 -7.00 23.43 15.26
N ARG A 313 -8.07 22.78 14.80
CA ARG A 313 -8.00 21.82 13.69
C ARG A 313 -7.48 22.43 12.41
N SER A 314 -7.88 23.66 12.08
CA SER A 314 -7.40 24.35 10.89
C SER A 314 -5.90 24.62 10.95
N TYR A 315 -5.35 24.96 12.12
CA TYR A 315 -3.92 25.19 12.31
C TYR A 315 -3.10 23.90 12.39
N GLU A 316 -3.71 22.79 12.83
CA GLU A 316 -3.07 21.48 12.83
C GLU A 316 -2.92 20.87 11.43
N GLN A 317 -3.77 21.26 10.46
CA GLN A 317 -3.73 20.70 9.10
C GLN A 317 -2.42 20.95 8.34
N PRO A 318 -1.84 22.17 8.31
CA PRO A 318 -0.51 22.38 7.73
C PRO A 318 0.57 21.51 8.38
N LEU A 319 0.49 21.30 9.69
CA LEU A 319 1.42 20.44 10.41
C LEU A 319 1.27 18.97 10.01
N LEU A 320 0.03 18.51 9.79
CA LEU A 320 -0.26 17.18 9.23
C LEU A 320 0.42 17.01 7.86
N ILE A 321 0.31 18.00 6.97
CA ILE A 321 0.92 17.96 5.64
C ILE A 321 2.44 17.86 5.75
N ILE A 322 3.06 18.63 6.64
CA ILE A 322 4.52 18.54 6.89
C ILE A 322 4.88 17.15 7.41
N ALA A 323 4.12 16.60 8.37
CA ALA A 323 4.36 15.27 8.89
C ALA A 323 4.21 14.18 7.82
N MET A 324 3.23 14.31 6.91
CA MET A 324 3.05 13.43 5.76
C MET A 324 4.27 13.46 4.85
N LEU A 325 4.71 14.65 4.43
CA LEU A 325 5.85 14.81 3.53
C LEU A 325 7.14 14.22 4.12
N LEU A 326 7.39 14.46 5.40
CA LEU A 326 8.55 13.90 6.09
C LEU A 326 8.44 12.38 6.28
N GLY A 327 7.23 11.85 6.53
CA GLY A 327 6.99 10.41 6.63
C GLY A 327 7.15 9.67 5.30
N MET A 328 6.81 10.31 4.17
CA MET A 328 6.92 9.75 2.82
C MET A 328 8.35 9.37 2.43
N VAL A 329 9.37 9.87 3.14
CA VAL A 329 10.77 9.48 2.95
C VAL A 329 10.96 7.95 3.07
N SER A 330 10.15 7.26 3.88
CA SER A 330 10.16 5.80 4.01
C SER A 330 9.80 5.04 2.72
N PHE A 331 9.06 5.67 1.79
CA PHE A 331 8.70 5.05 0.51
C PHE A 331 9.84 5.02 -0.49
N PHE A 332 10.89 5.82 -0.30
CA PHE A 332 12.00 5.90 -1.24
C PHE A 332 13.10 4.91 -0.84
N PRO A 333 13.26 3.76 -1.53
CA PRO A 333 14.23 2.73 -1.17
C PRO A 333 15.69 3.22 -1.24
N ALA A 334 15.99 4.28 -1.98
CA ALA A 334 17.32 4.84 -2.09
C ALA A 334 17.76 5.75 -0.92
N ILE A 335 16.84 6.20 -0.05
CA ILE A 335 17.18 7.13 1.03
C ILE A 335 17.61 6.36 2.28
N GLU A 336 18.90 6.39 2.60
CA GLU A 336 19.45 5.80 3.82
C GLU A 336 19.52 6.81 4.97
N ILE A 337 19.66 6.30 6.21
CA ILE A 337 19.86 7.15 7.38
C ILE A 337 21.24 7.82 7.26
N ASN A 338 21.23 9.14 7.06
CA ASN A 338 22.41 9.99 7.23
C ASN A 338 22.30 10.73 8.58
N ASN A 339 23.43 11.08 9.20
CA ASN A 339 23.49 11.86 10.45
C ASN A 339 22.65 13.15 10.38
N LEU A 340 22.60 13.81 9.22
CA LEU A 340 21.76 14.99 9.01
C LEU A 340 20.25 14.67 8.98
N MET A 341 19.85 13.54 8.40
CA MET A 341 18.46 13.11 8.35
C MET A 341 17.98 12.57 9.70
N ALA A 342 18.88 11.97 10.48
CA ALA A 342 18.61 11.50 11.82
C ALA A 342 18.25 12.64 12.81
N LEU A 343 18.65 13.89 12.52
CA LEU A 343 18.29 15.05 13.32
C LEU A 343 16.81 15.46 13.15
N ILE A 344 16.17 15.09 12.03
CA ILE A 344 14.77 15.41 11.79
C ILE A 344 13.93 14.29 12.43
N PRO A 345 13.17 14.55 13.52
CA PRO A 345 12.59 13.47 14.33
C PRO A 345 11.66 12.53 13.56
N ILE A 346 10.83 13.10 12.68
CA ILE A 346 9.89 12.33 11.85
C ILE A 346 10.63 11.46 10.83
N VAL A 347 11.67 12.00 10.18
CA VAL A 347 12.46 11.29 9.17
C VAL A 347 13.31 10.21 9.81
N ASN A 348 13.93 10.50 10.96
CA ASN A 348 14.70 9.54 11.74
C ASN A 348 13.88 8.28 12.04
N ILE A 349 12.66 8.48 12.54
CA ILE A 349 11.73 7.40 12.83
C ILE A 349 11.27 6.70 11.55
N ALA A 350 10.95 7.44 10.49
CA ALA A 350 10.53 6.86 9.22
C ALA A 350 11.60 5.93 8.62
N LEU A 351 12.88 6.29 8.75
CA LEU A 351 14.01 5.54 8.20
C LEU A 351 14.49 4.41 9.12
N LEU A 352 14.28 4.50 10.44
CA LEU A 352 14.71 3.48 11.41
C LEU A 352 14.13 2.08 11.13
N PHE A 353 12.96 2.00 10.51
CA PHE A 353 12.26 0.74 10.21
C PHE A 353 12.52 0.20 8.81
N LYS A 354 13.30 0.92 8.01
CA LYS A 354 13.62 0.52 6.64
C LYS A 354 14.76 -0.51 6.58
N GLY A 355 15.54 -0.66 7.66
CA GLY A 355 16.69 -1.55 7.80
C GLY A 355 16.36 -2.96 8.24
#